data_AF-A0A7Y9GNP3-F1
#
_entry.id   AF-A0A7Y9GNP3-F1
#
_cell.length_a   1.000
_cell.length_b   1.000
_cell.length_c   1.000
_cell.angle_alpha   90.00
_cell.angle_beta   90.00
_cell.angle_gamma   90.00
#
_symmetry.space_group_name_H-M   'P 1'
#
loop_
_entity.id
_entity.type
_entity.pdbx_description
1 polymer ?
#
loop_
_entity_poly.entity_id
_entity_poly.type
_entity_poly.pdbx_seq_one_letter_code
_entity_poly.pdbx_strand_id
1 'polypeptide(L)' 'MNSTPDTPQHDGSDLAELRAEIDELKKLPPTDETLGVPETVGEEIPEPKPTDAIGSEDWDAPSPRPHDEPSDA' A
#
# COMPACT_ATOMS: atom_id res chain seq x y z
N MET A 1 -22.91 8.39 29.87
CA MET A 1 -23.40 9.06 28.65
C MET A 1 -22.62 10.36 28.53
N ASN A 2 -21.93 10.59 27.40
CA ASN A 2 -21.12 11.79 27.21
C ASN A 2 -21.97 12.82 26.46
N SER A 3 -22.50 13.82 27.16
CA SER A 3 -23.25 14.93 26.56
C SER A 3 -22.23 15.93 26.03
N THR A 4 -22.22 16.17 24.72
CA THR A 4 -21.58 17.37 24.18
C THR A 4 -22.37 18.61 24.63
N PRO A 5 -21.73 19.71 24.98
CA PRO A 5 -22.42 20.95 25.33
C PRO A 5 -23.30 21.44 24.17
N ASP A 6 -24.48 21.99 24.48
CA ASP A 6 -25.46 22.51 23.50
C ASP A 6 -24.91 23.69 22.67
N THR A 7 -23.87 24.35 23.21
CA THR A 7 -23.13 25.42 22.54
C THR A 7 -21.66 25.03 22.36
N PRO A 8 -21.12 25.17 21.14
CA PRO A 8 -19.70 25.00 20.88
C PRO A 8 -18.88 25.92 21.80
N GLN A 9 -17.72 25.45 22.26
CA GLN A 9 -16.82 26.21 23.14
C GLN A 9 -16.17 27.41 22.44
N HIS A 10 -16.25 27.49 21.11
CA HIS A 10 -15.68 28.54 20.29
C HIS A 10 -16.78 29.25 19.49
N ASP A 11 -16.67 30.57 19.39
CA ASP A 11 -17.57 31.44 18.63
C ASP A 11 -17.32 31.41 17.11
N GLY A 12 -16.38 30.57 16.67
CA GLY A 12 -16.01 30.38 15.26
C GLY A 12 -15.11 31.48 14.71
N SER A 13 -14.58 32.38 15.54
CA SER A 13 -13.63 33.41 15.15
C SER A 13 -12.28 32.83 14.71
N ASP A 14 -11.83 31.76 15.36
CA ASP A 14 -10.67 30.94 15.01
C ASP A 14 -10.79 30.29 13.62
N LEU A 15 -12.02 30.00 13.18
CA LEU A 15 -12.29 29.48 11.84
C LEU A 15 -12.08 30.52 10.74
N ALA A 16 -11.99 31.81 11.06
CA ALA A 16 -11.78 32.86 10.06
C ALA A 16 -10.37 32.76 9.45
N GLU A 17 -9.35 32.51 10.27
CA GLU A 17 -7.98 32.30 9.82
C GLU A 17 -7.89 31.03 8.96
N LEU A 18 -8.50 29.93 9.42
CA LEU A 18 -8.56 28.67 8.67
C LEU A 18 -9.31 28.81 7.34
N ARG A 19 -10.39 29.60 7.29
CA ARG A 19 -11.11 29.88 6.03
C ARG A 19 -10.24 30.67 5.05
N ALA A 20 -9.48 31.65 5.53
CA ALA A 20 -8.57 32.44 4.70
C ALA A 20 -7.46 31.56 4.09
N GLU A 21 -6.87 30.68 4.89
CA GLU A 21 -5.86 29.71 4.43
C GLU A 21 -6.44 28.74 3.38
N ILE A 22 -7.65 28.19 3.63
CA ILE A 22 -8.32 27.31 2.67
C ILE A 22 -8.62 28.03 1.35
N ASP A 23 -9.06 29.29 1.40
CA ASP A 23 -9.33 30.08 0.20
C ASP A 23 -8.05 30.46 -0.56
N GLU A 24 -6.91 30.56 0.13
CA GLU A 24 -5.60 30.68 -0.51
C GLU A 24 -5.21 29.39 -1.23
N LEU A 25 -5.36 28.23 -0.58
CA LEU A 25 -5.05 26.92 -1.16
C LEU A 25 -5.94 26.59 -2.37
N LYS A 26 -7.23 26.96 -2.34
CA LYS A 26 -8.15 26.77 -3.48
C LYS A 26 -7.81 27.59 -4.71
N LYS A 27 -7.04 28.67 -4.57
CA LYS A 27 -6.56 29.47 -5.71
C LYS A 27 -5.40 28.80 -6.42
N LEU A 28 -4.72 27.85 -5.76
CA LEU A 28 -3.73 27.04 -6.42
C LEU A 28 -4.46 26.22 -7.50
N PRO A 29 -3.93 26.19 -8.74
CA PRO A 29 -4.46 25.28 -9.73
C PRO A 29 -4.40 23.87 -9.14
N PRO A 30 -5.44 23.04 -9.32
CA PRO A 30 -5.36 21.66 -8.92
C PRO A 30 -4.11 21.07 -9.56
N THR A 31 -3.18 20.57 -8.75
CA THR A 31 -2.08 19.77 -9.26
C THR A 31 -2.74 18.62 -9.98
N ASP A 32 -2.48 18.54 -11.29
CA ASP A 32 -3.05 17.52 -12.16
C ASP A 32 -2.79 16.16 -11.49
N GLU A 33 -3.84 15.53 -10.95
CA GLU A 33 -3.75 14.17 -10.38
C GLU A 33 -3.38 13.16 -11.48
N THR A 34 -3.36 13.58 -12.74
CA THR A 34 -2.54 12.96 -13.78
C THR A 34 -1.06 13.31 -13.57
N LEU A 35 -0.51 12.92 -12.42
CA LEU A 35 0.91 12.60 -12.36
C LEU A 35 1.14 11.61 -13.50
N GLY A 36 1.67 12.13 -14.60
CA GLY A 36 1.73 11.43 -15.87
C GLY A 36 2.25 10.04 -15.60
N VAL A 37 1.54 9.04 -16.13
CA VAL A 37 2.00 7.66 -16.18
C VAL A 37 3.49 7.72 -16.57
N PRO A 38 4.44 7.28 -15.71
CA PRO A 38 5.85 7.44 -16.03
C PRO A 38 6.12 6.79 -17.39
N GLU A 39 6.98 7.37 -18.22
CA GLU A 39 7.29 6.86 -19.58
C GLU A 39 7.68 5.36 -19.58
N THR A 40 8.14 4.84 -18.43
CA THR A 40 8.50 3.44 -18.22
C THR A 40 7.30 2.48 -18.04
N VAL A 41 6.07 2.96 -17.95
CA VAL A 41 4.86 2.10 -17.91
C VAL A 41 4.49 1.57 -19.31
N GLY A 42 5.30 1.91 -20.33
CA GLY A 42 5.33 1.19 -21.61
C GLY A 42 6.23 -0.05 -21.61
N GLU A 43 7.00 -0.31 -20.56
CA GLU A 43 7.70 -1.57 -20.40
C GLU A 43 6.67 -2.65 -20.11
N GLU A 44 6.64 -3.72 -20.92
CA GLU A 44 5.78 -4.89 -20.74
C GLU A 44 5.75 -5.27 -19.26
N ILE A 45 4.62 -5.04 -18.59
CA ILE A 45 4.38 -5.66 -17.29
C ILE A 45 4.43 -7.16 -17.58
N PRO A 46 5.43 -7.90 -17.07
CA PRO A 46 5.54 -9.31 -17.39
C PRO A 46 4.27 -10.01 -16.92
N GLU A 47 3.68 -10.84 -17.78
CA GLU A 47 2.52 -11.62 -17.38
C GLU A 47 2.87 -12.43 -16.12
N PRO A 48 2.01 -12.40 -15.08
CA PRO A 48 2.26 -13.13 -13.86
C PRO A 48 2.36 -14.62 -14.19
N LYS A 49 3.51 -15.23 -13.89
CA LYS A 49 3.68 -16.68 -14.01
C LYS A 49 3.02 -17.35 -12.80
N PRO A 50 2.32 -18.48 -12.99
CA PRO A 50 1.89 -19.30 -11.87
C PRO A 50 3.11 -19.65 -11.00
N THR A 51 3.08 -19.25 -9.74
CA THR A 51 4.05 -19.68 -8.73
C THR A 51 3.44 -20.82 -7.93
N ASP A 52 4.27 -21.75 -7.48
CA ASP A 52 3.85 -22.74 -6.50
C ASP A 52 3.34 -22.03 -5.23
N ALA A 53 2.35 -22.62 -4.59
CA ALA A 53 1.82 -22.07 -3.35
C ALA A 53 2.91 -22.12 -2.27
N ILE A 54 3.16 -20.99 -1.61
CA ILE A 54 4.03 -20.96 -0.43
C ILE A 54 3.42 -21.89 0.62
N GLY A 55 4.12 -22.99 0.94
CA GLY A 55 3.65 -24.02 1.88
C GLY A 55 3.07 -25.29 1.24
N SER A 56 3.18 -25.49 -0.08
CA SER A 56 2.91 -26.80 -0.71
C SER A 56 4.03 -27.81 -0.53
N GLU A 57 5.08 -27.46 0.20
CA GLU A 57 6.14 -28.38 0.57
C GLU A 57 5.56 -29.41 1.54
N ASP A 58 5.61 -30.67 1.13
CA ASP A 58 5.13 -31.78 1.94
C ASP A 58 6.15 -32.03 3.05
N TRP A 59 5.97 -31.36 4.19
CA TRP A 59 6.86 -31.45 5.35
C TRP A 59 6.93 -32.86 5.94
N ASP A 60 5.95 -33.71 5.60
CA ASP A 60 5.88 -35.12 6.00
C ASP A 60 6.53 -36.06 4.96
N ALA A 61 6.99 -35.54 3.81
CA ALA A 61 7.72 -36.35 2.85
C ALA A 61 9.04 -36.84 3.48
N PRO A 62 9.35 -38.15 3.38
CA PRO A 62 10.61 -38.65 3.87
C PRO A 62 11.73 -37.95 3.10
N SER A 63 12.61 -37.27 3.84
CA SER A 63 13.82 -36.66 3.28
C SER A 63 14.52 -37.68 2.38
N PRO A 64 14.86 -37.34 1.12
CA PRO A 64 15.57 -38.28 0.25
C PRO A 64 16.86 -38.65 0.98
N ARG A 65 16.94 -39.92 1.41
CA ARG A 65 18.15 -40.42 2.05
C ARG A 65 19.33 -40.07 1.15
N PRO A 66 20.45 -39.56 1.70
CA PRO A 66 21.64 -39.39 0.89
C PRO A 66 21.95 -40.75 0.28
N HIS A 67 22.11 -40.75 -1.03
CA HIS A 67 22.49 -41.87 -1.86
C HIS A 67 23.47 -42.77 -1.09
N ASP A 68 23.11 -44.03 -0.87
CA ASP A 68 24.12 -45.08 -0.69
C ASP A 68 24.99 -44.99 -1.94
N GLU A 69 26.18 -44.42 -1.81
CA GLU A 69 27.23 -44.60 -2.80
C GLU A 69 27.56 -46.09 -2.82
N PRO A 70 27.46 -46.79 -3.96
CA PRO A 70 28.08 -48.10 -4.05
C PRO A 70 29.59 -47.90 -3.89
N SER A 71 30.12 -48.34 -2.75
CA SER A 71 31.54 -48.54 -2.53
C SER A 71 32.02 -49.61 -3.50
N ASP A 72 32.43 -49.21 -4.72
CA ASP A 72 33.17 -50.09 -5.61
C ASP A 72 34.51 -50.45 -4.94
N ALA A 73 34.72 -51.76 -4.79
CA ALA A 73 35.89 -52.40 -4.22
C ALA A 73 36.81 -52.94 -5.32
#